data_AF-A0A974UER5-F1
#
_entry.id   AF-A0A974UER5-F1
#
_cell.length_a   1.000
_cell.length_b   1.000
_cell.length_c   1.000
_cell.angle_alpha   90.00
_cell.angle_beta   90.00
_cell.angle_gamma   90.00
#
_symmetry.space_group_name_H-M   'P 1'
#
loop_
_entity.id
_entity.type
_entity.pdbx_description
1 polymer ?
#
loop_
_entity_poly.entity_id
_entity_poly.type
_entity_poly.pdbx_seq_one_letter_code
_entity_poly.pdbx_strand_id
1 'polypeptide(L)'
;MFPVIDLGPVALQAAGLLIILSVWLGLWLSGKFATHLGTNGDVIENGLLYGFMGGIVAARVGFLLTNPTILQENPLSIVSLTPSMLDANFGLLAGLLIALIIFQRKHLPLWPTLDTLSPLMILAYAGFQLANLANGNAYGLPAELPWGISLWNAIRHPVQIYALILTAGLFIWWLARTRFTKQNGFYHSGILFSLTFGSLALITLTTQAFIAEKQLLFGVDQIQLFSLILLAGSLLIINQLGFRKPKVTKVYISMGSNSDPLDNLYEGSQDIAAHFKILRRSEVYKTKDIREGHEDIFYLNRVLLIETSLSYPELIATLKEIEQSHGRQHGELDVIPLDLDVLTFGKQVFSNLNRQIPDPDLRKHGYILLPLAETTPDFRHPATGESIDDLILKLSPEELDIQKIEEVKDGIEG
;
A
#
# COMPACT_ATOMS: atom_id res chain seq x y z
N MET A 1 1.41 -0.04 -41.10
CA MET A 1 0.93 0.04 -39.69
C MET A 1 -0.43 0.72 -39.66
N PHE A 2 -1.16 0.63 -38.54
CA PHE A 2 -2.54 1.13 -38.39
C PHE A 2 -2.57 2.39 -37.51
N PRO A 3 -2.11 3.55 -37.99
CA PRO A 3 -2.05 4.78 -37.19
C PRO A 3 -3.45 5.36 -36.90
N VAL A 4 -4.43 5.02 -37.74
CA VAL A 4 -5.79 5.53 -37.69
C VAL A 4 -6.78 4.36 -37.73
N ILE A 5 -7.81 4.43 -36.89
CA ILE A 5 -8.99 3.57 -36.91
C ILE A 5 -10.14 4.41 -37.46
N ASP A 6 -10.60 4.08 -38.66
CA ASP A 6 -11.70 4.78 -39.30
C ASP A 6 -13.05 4.25 -38.79
N LEU A 7 -13.78 5.09 -38.06
CA LEU A 7 -15.14 4.86 -37.60
C LEU A 7 -16.10 5.74 -38.41
N GLY A 8 -16.23 5.45 -39.72
CA GLY A 8 -17.09 6.23 -40.62
C GLY A 8 -16.59 7.68 -40.77
N PRO A 9 -17.33 8.70 -40.29
CA PRO A 9 -16.91 10.10 -40.39
C PRO A 9 -15.81 10.51 -39.41
N VAL A 10 -15.44 9.64 -38.45
CA VAL A 10 -14.46 9.96 -37.41
C VAL A 10 -13.23 9.05 -37.54
N ALA A 11 -12.08 9.66 -37.77
CA ALA A 11 -10.78 9.01 -37.75
C ALA A 11 -10.18 9.11 -36.34
N LEU A 12 -10.02 7.99 -35.64
CA LEU A 12 -9.39 7.95 -34.32
C LEU A 12 -7.93 7.54 -34.43
N GLN A 13 -7.05 8.27 -33.76
CA GLN A 13 -5.63 7.91 -33.71
C GLN A 13 -5.42 6.71 -32.79
N ALA A 14 -5.00 5.57 -33.36
CA ALA A 14 -4.88 4.30 -32.65
C ALA A 14 -3.94 4.40 -31.44
N ALA A 15 -2.82 5.10 -31.61
CA ALA A 15 -1.82 5.31 -30.57
C ALA A 15 -2.37 5.98 -29.30
N GLY A 16 -3.19 7.03 -29.46
CA GLY A 16 -3.81 7.73 -28.33
C GLY A 16 -4.80 6.84 -27.58
N LEU A 17 -5.63 6.10 -28.33
CA LEU A 17 -6.60 5.17 -27.76
C LEU A 17 -5.93 4.04 -26.95
N LEU A 18 -4.83 3.49 -27.46
CA LEU A 18 -4.07 2.45 -26.76
C LEU A 18 -3.49 2.95 -25.44
N ILE A 19 -2.92 4.16 -25.41
CA ILE A 19 -2.40 4.76 -24.17
C ILE A 19 -3.53 4.98 -23.17
N ILE A 20 -4.65 5.58 -23.59
CA ILE A 20 -5.79 5.86 -22.72
C ILE A 20 -6.34 4.56 -22.12
N LEU A 21 -6.54 3.52 -22.93
CA LEU A 21 -7.05 2.24 -22.48
C LEU A 21 -6.12 1.57 -21.47
N SER A 22 -4.80 1.57 -21.75
CA SER A 22 -3.79 1.01 -20.87
C SER A 22 -3.68 1.74 -19.55
N VAL A 23 -3.71 3.08 -19.56
CA VAL A 23 -3.71 3.90 -18.35
C VAL A 23 -4.99 3.66 -17.55
N TRP A 24 -6.17 3.70 -18.19
CA TRP A 24 -7.44 3.47 -17.52
C TRP A 24 -7.51 2.10 -16.84
N LEU A 25 -7.13 1.03 -17.55
CA LEU A 25 -7.06 -0.32 -16.98
C LEU A 25 -6.07 -0.39 -15.81
N GLY A 26 -4.92 0.30 -15.95
CA GLY A 26 -3.91 0.42 -14.90
C GLY A 26 -4.39 1.15 -13.66
N LEU A 27 -5.14 2.25 -13.82
CA LEU A 27 -5.73 3.02 -12.73
C LEU A 27 -6.74 2.17 -11.95
N TRP A 28 -7.67 1.54 -12.67
CA TRP A 28 -8.68 0.66 -12.08
C TRP A 28 -8.04 -0.50 -11.32
N LEU A 29 -7.05 -1.16 -11.91
CA LEU A 29 -6.36 -2.28 -11.27
C LEU A 29 -5.54 -1.83 -10.05
N SER A 30 -4.95 -0.63 -10.08
CA SER A 30 -4.24 -0.04 -8.93
C SER A 30 -5.19 0.24 -7.77
N GLY A 31 -6.38 0.77 -8.02
CA GLY A 31 -7.41 0.99 -6.99
C GLY A 31 -7.89 -0.32 -6.35
N LYS A 32 -8.11 -1.37 -7.16
CA LYS A 32 -8.45 -2.71 -6.66
C LYS A 32 -7.32 -3.38 -5.89
N PHE A 33 -6.07 -3.13 -6.28
CA PHE A 33 -4.91 -3.68 -5.60
C PHE A 33 -4.59 -2.93 -4.29
N ALA A 34 -4.87 -1.63 -4.24
CA ALA A 34 -4.70 -0.80 -3.05
C ALA A 34 -5.50 -1.31 -1.84
N THR A 35 -6.73 -1.78 -2.06
CA THR A 35 -7.54 -2.36 -0.97
C THR A 35 -6.94 -3.65 -0.42
N HIS A 36 -6.29 -4.47 -1.27
CA HIS A 36 -5.58 -5.67 -0.84
C HIS A 36 -4.33 -5.36 -0.01
N LEU A 37 -3.68 -4.23 -0.28
CA LEU A 37 -2.50 -3.76 0.46
C LEU A 37 -2.85 -3.01 1.76
N GLY A 38 -4.13 -3.00 2.18
CA GLY A 38 -4.56 -2.30 3.39
C GLY A 38 -4.50 -0.78 3.26
N THR A 39 -4.54 -0.25 2.03
CA THR A 39 -4.60 1.19 1.74
C THR A 39 -5.98 1.59 1.24
N ASN A 40 -6.27 2.90 1.25
CA ASN A 40 -7.56 3.41 0.79
C ASN A 40 -7.60 3.44 -0.75
N GLY A 41 -8.23 2.42 -1.35
CA GLY A 41 -8.35 2.27 -2.79
C GLY A 41 -9.07 3.44 -3.48
N ASP A 42 -10.13 3.98 -2.87
CA ASP A 42 -10.87 5.10 -3.43
C ASP A 42 -10.00 6.37 -3.50
N VAL A 43 -9.17 6.62 -2.49
CA VAL A 43 -8.24 7.76 -2.50
C VAL A 43 -7.15 7.56 -3.56
N ILE A 44 -6.65 6.34 -3.75
CA ILE A 44 -5.66 6.02 -4.80
C ILE A 44 -6.27 6.26 -6.18
N GLU A 45 -7.42 5.65 -6.46
CA GLU A 45 -8.09 5.76 -7.76
C GLU A 45 -8.44 7.21 -8.10
N ASN A 46 -9.08 7.93 -7.18
CA ASN A 46 -9.44 9.33 -7.38
C ASN A 46 -8.20 10.22 -7.51
N GLY A 47 -7.18 10.01 -6.67
CA GLY A 47 -5.95 10.81 -6.71
C GLY A 47 -5.19 10.63 -8.02
N LEU A 48 -5.11 9.40 -8.54
CA LEU A 48 -4.51 9.14 -9.84
C LEU A 48 -5.36 9.69 -11.00
N LEU A 49 -6.69 9.59 -10.92
CA LEU A 49 -7.60 10.16 -11.92
C LEU A 49 -7.49 11.69 -11.98
N TYR A 50 -7.49 12.36 -10.83
CA TYR A 50 -7.28 13.82 -10.76
C TYR A 50 -5.87 14.21 -11.24
N GLY A 51 -4.86 13.40 -10.92
CA GLY A 51 -3.51 13.57 -11.47
C GLY A 51 -3.49 13.46 -12.99
N PHE A 52 -4.17 12.47 -13.56
CA PHE A 52 -4.28 12.28 -15.01
C PHE A 52 -4.99 13.46 -15.69
N MET A 53 -6.16 13.87 -15.19
CA MET A 53 -6.91 15.01 -15.73
C MET A 53 -6.14 16.32 -15.59
N GLY A 54 -5.58 16.58 -14.41
CA GLY A 54 -4.75 17.76 -14.15
C GLY A 54 -3.48 17.78 -14.98
N GLY A 55 -2.89 16.61 -15.25
CA GLY A 55 -1.74 16.45 -16.13
C GLY A 55 -2.03 16.83 -17.58
N ILE A 56 -3.20 16.48 -18.12
CA ILE A 56 -3.60 16.91 -19.49
C ILE A 56 -3.72 18.43 -19.56
N VAL A 57 -4.36 19.05 -18.57
CA VAL A 57 -4.50 20.52 -18.50
C VAL A 57 -3.12 21.17 -18.36
N ALA A 58 -2.26 20.63 -17.50
CA ALA A 58 -0.91 21.12 -17.31
C ALA A 58 -0.07 20.94 -18.58
N ALA A 59 -0.18 19.83 -19.30
CA ALA A 59 0.50 19.64 -20.60
C ALA A 59 0.16 20.75 -21.58
N ARG A 60 -1.11 21.18 -21.59
CA ARG A 60 -1.56 22.30 -22.42
C ARG A 60 -0.95 23.62 -21.97
N VAL A 61 -0.96 23.89 -20.67
CA VAL A 61 -0.34 25.09 -20.10
C VAL A 61 1.17 25.13 -20.39
N GLY A 62 1.89 24.02 -20.20
CA GLY A 62 3.32 23.90 -20.49
C GLY A 62 3.65 24.19 -21.95
N PHE A 63 2.83 23.68 -22.89
CA PHE A 63 2.99 24.01 -24.30
C PHE A 63 2.79 25.50 -24.60
N LEU A 64 1.80 26.14 -23.97
CA LEU A 64 1.54 27.58 -24.15
C LEU A 64 2.66 28.45 -23.56
N LEU A 65 3.26 28.03 -22.44
CA LEU A 65 4.40 28.72 -21.84
C LEU A 65 5.64 28.68 -22.73
N THR A 66 5.85 27.57 -23.43
CA THR A 66 6.98 27.40 -24.37
C THR A 66 6.70 28.03 -25.74
N ASN A 67 5.43 28.19 -26.11
CA ASN A 67 5.01 28.72 -27.42
C ASN A 67 3.97 29.86 -27.29
N PRO A 68 4.33 31.01 -26.69
CA PRO A 68 3.37 32.08 -26.38
C PRO A 68 2.80 32.77 -27.62
N THR A 69 3.49 32.73 -28.77
CA THR A 69 3.08 33.39 -30.02
C THR A 69 1.81 32.79 -30.63
N ILE A 70 1.51 31.52 -30.36
CA ILE A 70 0.34 30.81 -30.91
C ILE A 70 -0.98 31.44 -30.44
N LEU A 71 -1.01 32.03 -29.24
CA LEU A 71 -2.20 32.72 -28.73
C LEU A 71 -2.47 34.05 -29.45
N GLN A 72 -1.45 34.66 -30.06
CA GLN A 72 -1.61 35.89 -30.85
C GLN A 72 -2.23 35.59 -32.22
N GLU A 73 -1.88 34.45 -32.82
CA GLU A 73 -2.39 34.03 -34.14
C GLU A 73 -3.79 33.44 -34.05
N ASN A 74 -4.08 32.66 -33.01
CA ASN A 74 -5.38 32.05 -32.81
C ASN A 74 -5.73 31.93 -31.30
N PRO A 75 -6.48 32.88 -30.74
CA PRO A 75 -6.87 32.86 -29.32
C PRO A 75 -7.69 31.63 -28.92
N LEU A 76 -8.49 31.06 -29.84
CA LEU A 76 -9.30 29.86 -29.57
C LEU A 76 -8.44 28.60 -29.44
N SER A 77 -7.17 28.64 -29.85
CA SER A 77 -6.25 27.52 -29.70
C SER A 77 -6.04 27.13 -28.24
N ILE A 78 -6.33 28.00 -27.26
CA ILE A 78 -6.12 27.72 -25.83
C ILE A 78 -6.72 26.38 -25.36
N VAL A 79 -7.88 25.99 -25.91
CA VAL A 79 -8.61 24.75 -25.55
C VAL A 79 -8.23 23.56 -26.44
N SER A 80 -7.38 23.76 -27.45
CA SER A 80 -7.00 22.69 -28.38
C SER A 80 -6.20 21.58 -27.67
N LEU A 81 -6.70 20.34 -27.73
CA LEU A 81 -6.05 19.15 -27.17
C LEU A 81 -5.38 18.29 -28.25
N THR A 82 -4.98 18.89 -29.37
CA THR A 82 -4.25 18.16 -30.41
C THR A 82 -2.92 17.64 -29.84
N PRO A 83 -2.55 16.37 -30.06
CA PRO A 83 -1.34 15.78 -29.44
C PRO A 83 -0.04 16.54 -29.71
N SER A 84 0.10 17.18 -30.87
CA SER A 84 1.26 18.00 -31.24
C SER A 84 1.35 19.33 -30.48
N MET A 85 0.26 19.73 -29.81
CA MET A 85 0.12 20.98 -29.07
C MET A 85 0.11 20.75 -27.55
N LEU A 86 0.65 19.64 -27.08
CA LEU A 86 0.74 19.28 -25.66
C LEU A 86 2.19 19.02 -25.26
N ASP A 87 2.62 19.58 -24.14
CA ASP A 87 3.89 19.24 -23.51
C ASP A 87 3.68 18.05 -22.56
N ALA A 88 3.92 16.85 -23.08
CA ALA A 88 3.72 15.61 -22.35
C ALA A 88 4.59 15.51 -21.08
N ASN A 89 5.82 16.05 -21.11
CA ASN A 89 6.73 16.00 -19.97
C ASN A 89 6.23 16.88 -18.82
N PHE A 90 5.80 18.10 -19.15
CA PHE A 90 5.22 19.01 -18.17
C PHE A 90 3.92 18.46 -17.58
N GLY A 91 3.06 17.88 -18.44
CA GLY A 91 1.82 17.25 -18.00
C GLY A 91 2.04 16.06 -17.06
N LEU A 92 2.99 15.18 -17.38
CA LEU A 92 3.33 14.04 -16.53
C LEU A 92 3.82 14.51 -15.15
N LEU A 93 4.74 15.48 -15.12
CA LEU A 93 5.30 15.99 -13.87
C LEU A 93 4.22 16.64 -13.00
N ALA A 94 3.38 17.51 -13.58
CA ALA A 94 2.29 18.15 -12.87
C ALA A 94 1.23 17.14 -12.39
N GLY A 95 0.88 16.16 -13.21
CA GLY A 95 -0.07 15.11 -12.86
C GLY A 95 0.39 14.24 -11.69
N LEU A 96 1.68 13.85 -11.70
CA LEU A 96 2.30 13.12 -10.59
C LEU A 96 2.32 13.96 -9.30
N LEU A 97 2.63 15.26 -9.39
CA LEU A 97 2.59 16.17 -8.24
C LEU A 97 1.18 16.31 -7.66
N ILE A 98 0.16 16.45 -8.51
CA ILE A 98 -1.25 16.52 -8.06
C ILE A 98 -1.63 15.25 -7.30
N ALA A 99 -1.35 14.07 -7.86
CA ALA A 99 -1.62 12.80 -7.19
C ALA A 99 -0.89 12.70 -5.85
N LEU A 100 0.39 13.07 -5.81
CA LEU A 100 1.22 13.05 -4.60
C LEU A 100 0.70 14.01 -3.51
N ILE A 101 0.26 15.22 -3.89
CA ILE A 101 -0.37 16.18 -2.96
C ILE A 101 -1.65 15.58 -2.36
N ILE A 102 -2.48 14.94 -3.16
CA ILE A 102 -3.72 14.30 -2.70
C ILE A 102 -3.41 13.16 -1.73
N PHE A 103 -2.45 12.30 -2.07
CA PHE A 103 -2.03 11.19 -1.20
C PHE A 103 -1.47 11.67 0.14
N GLN A 104 -0.65 12.73 0.13
CA GLN A 104 -0.11 13.33 1.35
C GLN A 104 -1.21 13.97 2.20
N ARG A 105 -2.14 14.72 1.60
CA ARG A 105 -3.29 15.31 2.31
C ARG A 105 -4.20 14.28 2.96
N LYS A 106 -4.21 13.05 2.44
CA LYS A 106 -4.97 11.92 2.99
C LYS A 106 -4.11 11.00 3.87
N HIS A 107 -2.89 11.43 4.22
CA HIS A 107 -1.96 10.71 5.09
C HIS A 107 -1.68 9.26 4.65
N LEU A 108 -1.67 9.01 3.33
CA LEU A 108 -1.37 7.68 2.83
C LEU A 108 0.10 7.33 3.06
N PRO A 109 0.40 6.09 3.48
CA PRO A 109 1.79 5.66 3.68
C PRO A 109 2.50 5.56 2.33
N LEU A 110 3.68 6.18 2.22
CA LEU A 110 4.41 6.32 0.95
C LEU A 110 4.70 4.97 0.26
N TRP A 111 5.34 4.03 0.95
CA TRP A 111 5.80 2.78 0.33
C TRP A 111 4.65 1.86 -0.10
N PRO A 112 3.62 1.60 0.74
CA PRO A 112 2.43 0.87 0.28
C PRO A 112 1.75 1.57 -0.89
N THR A 113 1.64 2.90 -0.86
CA THR A 113 1.06 3.69 -1.96
C THR A 113 1.81 3.47 -3.26
N LEU A 114 3.14 3.51 -3.23
CA LEU A 114 3.97 3.25 -4.42
C LEU A 114 3.79 1.82 -4.94
N ASP A 115 3.71 0.82 -4.06
CA ASP A 115 3.46 -0.58 -4.47
C ASP A 115 2.13 -0.71 -5.23
N THR A 116 1.10 0.06 -4.86
CA THR A 116 -0.19 0.06 -5.56
C THR A 116 -0.09 0.49 -7.03
N LEU A 117 0.94 1.27 -7.39
CA LEU A 117 1.13 1.82 -8.75
C LEU A 117 1.76 0.82 -9.72
N SER A 118 2.24 -0.32 -9.23
CA SER A 118 2.90 -1.35 -10.03
C SER A 118 2.08 -1.79 -11.26
N PRO A 119 0.79 -2.17 -11.16
CA PRO A 119 -0.01 -2.52 -12.33
C PRO A 119 -0.20 -1.36 -13.31
N LEU A 120 -0.39 -0.13 -12.82
CA LEU A 120 -0.47 1.05 -13.68
C LEU A 120 0.80 1.23 -14.50
N MET A 121 1.98 1.11 -13.90
CA MET A 121 3.24 1.28 -14.61
C MET A 121 3.45 0.20 -15.68
N ILE A 122 3.17 -1.06 -15.36
CA ILE A 122 3.33 -2.19 -16.30
C ILE A 122 2.41 -1.98 -17.51
N LEU A 123 1.14 -1.64 -17.26
CA LEU A 123 0.16 -1.44 -18.31
C LEU A 123 0.43 -0.17 -19.12
N ALA A 124 0.80 0.94 -18.48
CA ALA A 124 1.17 2.17 -19.18
C ALA A 124 2.39 1.98 -20.08
N TYR A 125 3.41 1.24 -19.63
CA TYR A 125 4.56 0.88 -20.46
C TYR A 125 4.15 0.02 -21.67
N ALA A 126 3.30 -1.00 -21.46
CA ALA A 126 2.76 -1.79 -22.57
C ALA A 126 1.96 -0.95 -23.56
N GLY A 127 1.10 -0.04 -23.07
CA GLY A 127 0.34 0.90 -23.89
C GLY A 127 1.22 1.82 -24.73
N PHE A 128 2.32 2.32 -24.16
CA PHE A 128 3.30 3.12 -24.87
C PHE A 128 3.98 2.34 -26.00
N GLN A 129 4.35 1.07 -25.77
CA GLN A 129 4.95 0.22 -26.80
C GLN A 129 3.94 -0.12 -27.91
N LEU A 130 2.68 -0.39 -27.56
CA LEU A 130 1.60 -0.57 -28.54
C LEU A 130 1.35 0.69 -29.37
N ALA A 131 1.41 1.87 -28.74
CA ALA A 131 1.28 3.15 -29.45
C ALA A 131 2.44 3.39 -30.43
N ASN A 132 3.68 3.10 -30.02
CA ASN A 132 4.84 3.18 -30.92
C ASN A 132 4.72 2.18 -32.08
N LEU A 133 4.21 0.98 -31.82
CA LEU A 133 3.94 -0.02 -32.85
C LEU A 133 2.81 0.43 -33.79
N ALA A 134 1.78 1.12 -33.32
CA ALA A 134 0.72 1.64 -34.19
C ALA A 134 1.23 2.74 -35.13
N ASN A 135 2.12 3.61 -34.63
CA ASN A 135 2.68 4.74 -35.38
C ASN A 135 3.91 4.40 -36.24
N GLY A 136 4.65 3.34 -35.92
CA GLY A 136 5.94 3.03 -36.56
C GLY A 136 7.12 3.83 -36.05
N ASN A 137 6.99 4.35 -34.83
CA ASN A 137 8.03 5.11 -34.14
C ASN A 137 8.97 4.17 -33.38
N ALA A 138 10.16 4.67 -33.01
CA ALA A 138 11.14 3.91 -32.23
C ALA A 138 11.51 2.56 -32.87
N TYR A 139 11.66 2.55 -34.20
CA TYR A 139 11.88 1.35 -34.99
C TYR A 139 13.28 0.75 -34.78
N GLY A 140 13.37 -0.56 -35.01
CA GLY A 140 14.61 -1.30 -34.83
C GLY A 140 15.65 -1.09 -35.93
N LEU A 141 16.88 -1.51 -35.62
CA LEU A 141 17.95 -1.67 -36.60
C LEU A 141 17.52 -2.65 -37.72
N PRO A 142 18.02 -2.47 -38.96
CA PRO A 142 17.81 -3.43 -40.03
C PRO A 142 18.31 -4.83 -39.64
N ALA A 143 17.56 -5.87 -39.98
CA ALA A 143 17.87 -7.25 -39.62
C ALA A 143 17.30 -8.25 -40.63
N GLU A 144 18.01 -9.34 -40.86
CA GLU A 144 17.60 -10.45 -41.73
C GLU A 144 16.94 -11.57 -40.90
N LEU A 145 15.84 -11.24 -40.21
CA LEU A 145 15.15 -12.17 -39.32
C LEU A 145 13.77 -12.58 -39.88
N PRO A 146 13.36 -13.84 -39.74
CA PRO A 146 12.07 -14.32 -40.28
C PRO A 146 10.85 -13.75 -39.55
N TRP A 147 11.03 -13.21 -38.34
CA TRP A 147 10.00 -12.47 -37.58
C TRP A 147 10.20 -10.95 -37.62
N GLY A 148 11.02 -10.44 -38.54
CA GLY A 148 11.21 -9.01 -38.72
C GLY A 148 9.95 -8.29 -39.22
N ILE A 149 9.80 -7.00 -38.91
CA ILE A 149 8.72 -6.18 -39.47
C ILE A 149 9.29 -5.31 -40.60
N SER A 150 8.56 -5.25 -41.71
CA SER A 150 8.88 -4.35 -42.82
C SER A 150 8.47 -2.92 -42.48
N LEU A 151 9.47 -2.05 -42.32
CA LEU A 151 9.30 -0.61 -42.06
C LEU A 151 10.34 0.17 -42.84
N TRP A 152 9.89 1.22 -43.54
CA TRP A 152 10.77 2.12 -44.31
C TRP A 152 11.67 1.36 -45.31
N ASN A 153 11.08 0.43 -46.08
CA ASN A 153 11.76 -0.40 -47.08
C ASN A 153 12.89 -1.31 -46.54
N ALA A 154 12.91 -1.60 -45.24
CA ALA A 154 13.84 -2.56 -44.65
C ALA A 154 13.09 -3.50 -43.69
N ILE A 155 13.56 -4.75 -43.63
CA ILE A 155 13.18 -5.68 -42.56
C ILE A 155 13.96 -5.27 -41.32
N ARG A 156 13.25 -5.02 -40.21
CA ARG A 156 13.82 -4.49 -38.97
C ARG A 156 13.43 -5.33 -37.78
N HIS A 157 14.22 -5.22 -36.71
CA HIS A 157 13.84 -5.76 -35.41
C HIS A 157 12.48 -5.19 -34.94
N PRO A 158 11.49 -6.03 -34.60
CA PRO A 158 10.24 -5.59 -33.97
C PRO A 158 10.44 -5.28 -32.48
N VAL A 159 11.19 -4.23 -32.19
CA VAL A 159 11.63 -3.90 -30.82
C VAL A 159 10.44 -3.70 -29.86
N GLN A 160 9.35 -3.10 -30.33
CA GLN A 160 8.12 -2.90 -29.56
C GLN A 160 7.47 -4.24 -29.17
N ILE A 161 7.53 -5.25 -30.06
CA ILE A 161 7.01 -6.59 -29.76
C ILE A 161 7.90 -7.28 -28.71
N TYR A 162 9.23 -7.13 -28.81
CA TYR A 162 10.14 -7.66 -27.78
C TYR A 162 9.82 -7.06 -26.41
N ALA A 163 9.63 -5.74 -26.34
CA ALA A 163 9.25 -5.05 -25.12
C ALA A 163 7.89 -5.54 -24.58
N LEU A 164 6.90 -5.76 -25.44
CA LEU A 164 5.58 -6.25 -25.06
C LEU A 164 5.62 -7.68 -24.50
N ILE A 165 6.39 -8.58 -25.11
CA ILE A 165 6.55 -9.95 -24.62
C ILE A 165 7.17 -9.95 -23.21
N LEU A 166 8.25 -9.18 -23.02
CA LEU A 166 8.90 -9.08 -21.71
C LEU A 166 7.99 -8.43 -20.66
N THR A 167 7.24 -7.40 -21.05
CA THR A 167 6.28 -6.72 -20.15
C THR A 167 5.10 -7.63 -19.80
N ALA A 168 4.63 -8.46 -20.74
CA ALA A 168 3.62 -9.47 -20.46
C ALA A 168 4.13 -10.53 -19.48
N GLY A 169 5.38 -10.98 -19.63
CA GLY A 169 6.04 -11.86 -18.65
C GLY A 169 6.09 -11.24 -17.26
N LEU A 170 6.45 -9.95 -17.16
CA LEU A 170 6.44 -9.19 -15.91
C LEU A 170 5.03 -9.08 -15.32
N PHE A 171 4.01 -8.83 -16.15
CA PHE A 171 2.61 -8.75 -15.70
C PHE A 171 2.09 -10.10 -15.18
N ILE A 172 2.41 -11.20 -15.85
CA ILE A 172 2.06 -12.57 -15.40
C ILE A 172 2.76 -12.88 -14.08
N TRP A 173 4.05 -12.56 -13.95
CA TRP A 173 4.78 -12.71 -12.70
C TRP A 173 4.15 -11.87 -11.57
N TRP A 174 3.77 -10.62 -11.87
CA TRP A 174 3.11 -9.72 -10.92
C TRP A 174 1.76 -10.31 -10.47
N LEU A 175 0.94 -10.81 -11.40
CA LEU A 175 -0.31 -11.50 -11.07
C LEU A 175 -0.08 -12.75 -10.21
N ALA A 176 0.89 -13.60 -10.57
CA ALA A 176 1.19 -14.81 -9.81
C ALA A 176 1.64 -14.50 -8.37
N ARG A 177 2.39 -13.41 -8.19
CA ARG A 177 2.87 -12.98 -6.88
C ARG A 177 1.85 -12.22 -6.04
N THR A 178 0.82 -11.63 -6.64
CA THR A 178 -0.19 -10.83 -5.92
C THR A 178 -1.53 -11.55 -5.75
N ARG A 179 -1.87 -12.50 -6.63
CA ARG A 179 -3.19 -13.18 -6.63
C ARG A 179 -3.28 -14.36 -5.67
N PHE A 180 -2.16 -14.98 -5.29
CA PHE A 180 -2.11 -16.16 -4.42
C PHE A 180 -1.61 -15.87 -3.00
N THR A 181 -1.27 -14.63 -2.70
CA THR A 181 -0.76 -14.24 -1.39
C THR A 181 -1.81 -13.39 -0.69
N LYS A 182 -2.60 -14.01 0.21
CA LYS A 182 -3.51 -13.32 1.14
C LYS A 182 -2.78 -12.46 2.18
N GLN A 183 -1.46 -12.44 2.15
CA GLN A 183 -0.58 -11.66 3.01
C GLN A 183 0.63 -11.24 2.19
N ASN A 184 1.25 -10.11 2.53
CA ASN A 184 2.43 -9.55 1.87
C ASN A 184 3.46 -10.63 1.47
N GLY A 185 3.49 -11.02 0.20
CA GLY A 185 4.56 -11.89 -0.33
C GLY A 185 5.94 -11.21 -0.39
N PHE A 186 6.00 -9.93 -0.01
CA PHE A 186 7.23 -9.16 0.12
C PHE A 186 7.36 -8.67 1.55
N TYR A 187 8.47 -9.03 2.20
CA TYR A 187 8.78 -8.75 3.61
C TYR A 187 8.68 -7.26 3.99
N HIS A 188 8.75 -6.33 3.03
CA HIS A 188 8.65 -4.89 3.25
C HIS A 188 7.95 -4.16 2.10
N SER A 189 7.10 -3.19 2.45
CA SER A 189 6.49 -2.26 1.49
C SER A 189 7.56 -1.47 0.72
N GLY A 190 7.34 -1.23 -0.57
CA GLY A 190 8.23 -0.53 -1.50
C GLY A 190 9.07 -1.47 -2.37
N ILE A 191 9.16 -2.75 -2.03
CA ILE A 191 9.92 -3.75 -2.80
C ILE A 191 9.21 -4.05 -4.13
N LEU A 192 7.88 -4.17 -4.13
CA LEU A 192 7.12 -4.50 -5.34
C LEU A 192 7.21 -3.38 -6.37
N PHE A 193 7.06 -2.13 -5.93
CA PHE A 193 7.28 -0.95 -6.75
C PHE A 193 8.70 -0.96 -7.33
N SER A 194 9.71 -1.17 -6.48
CA SER A 194 11.11 -1.13 -6.89
C SER A 194 11.47 -2.23 -7.88
N LEU A 195 10.97 -3.45 -7.68
CA LEU A 195 11.12 -4.58 -8.61
C LEU A 195 10.42 -4.30 -9.94
N THR A 196 9.20 -3.75 -9.90
CA THR A 196 8.46 -3.39 -11.11
C THR A 196 9.20 -2.32 -11.91
N PHE A 197 9.59 -1.24 -11.24
CA PHE A 197 10.30 -0.10 -11.84
C PHE A 197 11.66 -0.54 -12.41
N GLY A 198 12.42 -1.34 -11.64
CA GLY A 198 13.71 -1.89 -12.09
C GLY A 198 13.57 -2.87 -13.25
N SER A 199 12.53 -3.69 -13.26
CA SER A 199 12.26 -4.63 -14.36
C SER A 199 11.90 -3.88 -15.65
N LEU A 200 11.06 -2.85 -15.57
CA LEU A 200 10.75 -2.02 -16.74
C LEU A 200 12.00 -1.28 -17.26
N ALA A 201 12.87 -0.80 -16.37
CA ALA A 201 14.15 -0.20 -16.74
C ALA A 201 15.08 -1.21 -17.42
N LEU A 202 15.14 -2.46 -16.93
CA LEU A 202 15.91 -3.54 -17.56
C LEU A 202 15.34 -3.93 -18.94
N ILE A 203 14.01 -4.01 -19.06
CA ILE A 203 13.34 -4.24 -20.34
C ILE A 203 13.72 -3.13 -21.31
N THR A 204 13.67 -1.87 -20.87
CA THR A 204 14.06 -0.73 -21.70
C THR A 204 15.52 -0.81 -22.12
N LEU A 205 16.44 -1.09 -21.20
CA LEU A 205 17.88 -1.19 -21.49
C LEU A 205 18.18 -2.29 -22.51
N THR A 206 17.52 -3.44 -22.40
CA THR A 206 17.70 -4.57 -23.33
C THR A 206 17.09 -4.29 -24.71
N THR A 207 15.92 -3.67 -24.79
CA THR A 207 15.27 -3.36 -26.07
C THR A 207 15.92 -2.18 -26.79
N GLN A 208 16.39 -1.17 -26.04
CA GLN A 208 17.10 0.01 -26.54
C GLN A 208 18.39 -0.34 -27.30
N ALA A 209 18.98 -1.51 -27.02
CA ALA A 209 20.12 -2.03 -27.79
C ALA A 209 19.80 -2.19 -29.28
N PHE A 210 18.54 -2.49 -29.62
CA PHE A 210 18.08 -2.77 -30.98
C PHE A 210 17.43 -1.58 -31.67
N ILE A 211 17.24 -0.44 -31.00
CA ILE A 211 16.62 0.75 -31.61
C ILE A 211 17.62 1.45 -32.53
N ALA A 212 17.14 1.86 -33.71
CA ALA A 212 17.98 2.52 -34.72
C ALA A 212 18.25 3.99 -34.40
N GLU A 213 17.23 4.72 -33.95
CA GLU A 213 17.32 6.15 -33.66
C GLU A 213 17.66 6.37 -32.18
N LYS A 214 18.84 6.95 -31.91
CA LYS A 214 19.34 7.17 -30.55
C LYS A 214 19.57 8.65 -30.31
N GLN A 215 19.13 9.13 -29.15
CA GLN A 215 19.40 10.49 -28.69
C GLN A 215 20.62 10.44 -27.78
N LEU A 216 21.73 11.01 -28.24
CA LEU A 216 22.99 10.95 -27.50
C LEU A 216 23.16 12.16 -26.58
N LEU A 217 23.65 11.93 -25.37
CA LEU A 217 24.12 12.93 -24.42
C LEU A 217 25.56 12.56 -24.06
N PHE A 218 26.51 13.45 -24.35
CA PHE A 218 27.95 13.20 -24.17
C PHE A 218 28.44 11.89 -24.84
N GLY A 219 27.84 11.50 -25.96
CA GLY A 219 28.19 10.27 -26.69
C GLY A 219 27.54 8.98 -26.16
N VAL A 220 26.69 9.08 -25.13
CA VAL A 220 25.94 7.95 -24.56
C VAL A 220 24.45 8.11 -24.87
N ASP A 221 23.76 7.02 -25.19
CA ASP A 221 22.30 7.06 -25.41
C ASP A 221 21.56 7.46 -24.12
N GLN A 222 20.75 8.53 -24.21
CA GLN A 222 20.05 9.13 -23.08
C GLN A 222 19.10 8.14 -22.39
N ILE A 223 18.37 7.35 -23.19
CA ILE A 223 17.41 6.37 -22.67
C ILE A 223 18.16 5.23 -21.96
N GLN A 224 19.28 4.74 -22.50
CA GLN A 224 20.14 3.77 -21.82
C GLN A 224 20.68 4.30 -20.50
N LEU A 225 21.22 5.53 -20.48
CA LEU A 225 21.77 6.13 -19.27
C LEU A 225 20.70 6.29 -18.18
N PHE A 226 19.53 6.82 -18.55
CA PHE A 226 18.41 6.97 -17.63
C PHE A 226 17.94 5.61 -17.09
N SER A 227 17.77 4.62 -17.97
CA SER A 227 17.35 3.26 -17.58
C SER A 227 18.36 2.61 -16.63
N LEU A 228 19.67 2.83 -16.82
CA LEU A 228 20.71 2.33 -15.93
C LEU A 228 20.63 2.96 -14.54
N ILE A 229 20.46 4.29 -14.47
CA ILE A 229 20.29 5.01 -13.20
C ILE A 229 19.05 4.51 -12.46
N LEU A 230 17.94 4.34 -13.17
CA LEU A 230 16.70 3.83 -12.59
C LEU A 230 16.87 2.39 -12.07
N LEU A 231 17.50 1.51 -12.85
CA LEU A 231 17.77 0.14 -12.43
C LEU A 231 18.66 0.10 -11.17
N ALA A 232 19.74 0.87 -11.16
CA ALA A 232 20.63 0.97 -10.01
C ALA A 232 19.89 1.51 -8.77
N GLY A 233 19.07 2.56 -8.93
CA GLY A 233 18.23 3.12 -7.86
C GLY A 233 17.25 2.09 -7.30
N SER A 234 16.55 1.36 -8.16
CA SER A 234 15.65 0.27 -7.76
C SER A 234 16.37 -0.82 -6.98
N LEU A 235 17.55 -1.27 -7.43
CA LEU A 235 18.35 -2.29 -6.73
C LEU A 235 18.86 -1.78 -5.37
N LEU A 236 19.26 -0.51 -5.27
CA LEU A 236 19.66 0.10 -4.00
C LEU A 236 18.50 0.16 -3.02
N ILE A 237 17.30 0.55 -3.47
CA ILE A 237 16.10 0.57 -2.62
C ILE A 237 15.75 -0.85 -2.17
N ILE A 238 15.79 -1.84 -3.08
CA ILE A 238 15.55 -3.25 -2.72
C ILE A 238 16.57 -3.71 -1.68
N ASN A 239 17.85 -3.38 -1.82
CA ASN A 239 18.86 -3.72 -0.84
C ASN A 239 18.61 -3.05 0.51
N GLN A 240 18.27 -1.75 0.51
CA GLN A 240 18.01 -1.00 1.74
C GLN A 240 16.73 -1.42 2.45
N LEU A 241 15.68 -1.76 1.72
CA LEU A 241 14.40 -2.18 2.29
C LEU A 241 14.41 -3.68 2.61
N GLY A 242 14.92 -4.52 1.72
CA GLY A 242 14.93 -5.98 1.83
C GLY A 242 15.84 -6.55 2.91
N PHE A 243 16.89 -5.83 3.32
CA PHE A 243 17.80 -6.26 4.39
C PHE A 243 17.66 -5.45 5.68
N ARG A 244 16.62 -4.63 5.84
CA ARG A 244 16.33 -4.02 7.14
C ARG A 244 15.88 -5.11 8.10
N LYS A 245 16.63 -5.31 9.19
CA LYS A 245 16.13 -6.11 10.32
C LYS A 245 14.74 -5.59 10.68
N PRO A 246 13.72 -6.45 10.74
CA PRO A 246 12.37 -5.98 11.00
C PRO A 246 12.36 -5.32 12.37
N LYS A 247 11.75 -4.13 12.44
CA LYS A 247 11.80 -3.30 13.64
C LYS A 247 10.96 -3.97 14.72
N VAL A 248 11.63 -4.56 15.71
CA VAL A 248 10.97 -5.11 16.89
C VAL A 248 10.23 -3.97 17.60
N THR A 249 8.91 -4.13 17.70
CA THR A 249 8.00 -3.15 18.27
C THR A 249 7.35 -3.76 19.51
N LYS A 250 7.33 -3.00 20.59
CA LYS A 250 6.61 -3.36 21.81
C LYS A 250 5.14 -3.01 21.66
N VAL A 251 4.27 -3.95 21.98
CA VAL A 251 2.82 -3.80 21.80
C VAL A 251 2.15 -4.21 23.10
N TYR A 252 1.21 -3.40 23.56
CA TYR A 252 0.35 -3.74 24.68
C TYR A 252 -0.97 -4.27 24.12
N ILE A 253 -1.39 -5.43 24.60
CA ILE A 253 -2.62 -6.11 24.19
C ILE A 253 -3.49 -6.31 25.43
N SER A 254 -4.75 -5.92 25.35
CA SER A 254 -5.78 -6.30 26.32
C SER A 254 -6.36 -7.64 25.89
N MET A 255 -6.49 -8.55 26.84
CA MET A 255 -7.18 -9.82 26.70
C MET A 255 -8.44 -9.79 27.56
N GLY A 256 -9.58 -10.16 27.00
CA GLY A 256 -10.85 -10.26 27.71
C GLY A 256 -11.57 -11.57 27.40
N SER A 257 -12.25 -12.14 28.39
CA SER A 257 -13.10 -13.33 28.20
C SER A 257 -14.24 -13.36 29.22
N ASN A 258 -15.43 -13.82 28.81
CA ASN A 258 -16.56 -14.09 29.71
C ASN A 258 -17.07 -15.55 29.69
N SER A 259 -16.57 -16.37 28.76
CA SER A 259 -16.93 -17.79 28.63
C SER A 259 -15.71 -18.61 29.03
N ASP A 260 -15.85 -19.55 29.97
CA ASP A 260 -14.73 -20.31 30.56
C ASP A 260 -13.45 -19.47 30.73
N PRO A 261 -13.56 -18.30 31.39
CA PRO A 261 -12.67 -17.18 31.10
C PRO A 261 -11.24 -17.38 31.60
N LEU A 262 -11.02 -18.20 32.63
CA LEU A 262 -9.68 -18.55 33.09
C LEU A 262 -8.95 -19.42 32.07
N ASP A 263 -9.61 -20.47 31.57
CA ASP A 263 -9.04 -21.40 30.61
C ASP A 263 -8.76 -20.69 29.28
N ASN A 264 -9.71 -19.89 28.79
CA ASN A 264 -9.53 -19.12 27.56
C ASN A 264 -8.43 -18.06 27.67
N LEU A 265 -8.29 -17.37 28.81
CA LEU A 265 -7.16 -16.45 29.01
C LEU A 265 -5.81 -17.19 29.06
N TYR A 266 -5.78 -18.38 29.65
CA TYR A 266 -4.57 -19.20 29.75
C TYR A 266 -4.16 -19.75 28.37
N GLU A 267 -5.08 -20.40 27.67
CA GLU A 267 -4.85 -20.95 26.33
C GLU A 267 -4.57 -19.83 25.31
N GLY A 268 -5.33 -18.73 25.35
CA GLY A 268 -5.05 -17.56 24.52
C GLY A 268 -3.65 -16.97 24.77
N SER A 269 -3.17 -17.00 26.02
CA SER A 269 -1.80 -16.57 26.34
C SER A 269 -0.73 -17.53 25.79
N GLN A 270 -1.02 -18.83 25.70
CA GLN A 270 -0.15 -19.83 25.07
C GLN A 270 -0.07 -19.60 23.56
N ASP A 271 -1.21 -19.38 22.91
CA ASP A 271 -1.27 -19.12 21.47
C ASP A 271 -0.54 -17.83 21.10
N ILE A 272 -0.75 -16.76 21.88
CA ILE A 272 0.03 -15.51 21.72
C ILE A 272 1.52 -15.77 21.89
N ALA A 273 1.95 -16.63 22.83
CA ALA A 273 3.35 -16.96 23.04
C ALA A 273 3.97 -17.76 21.88
N ALA A 274 3.16 -18.52 21.13
CA ALA A 274 3.62 -19.25 19.95
C ALA A 274 3.95 -18.29 18.77
N HIS A 275 3.27 -17.15 18.70
CA HIS A 275 3.47 -16.15 17.64
C HIS A 275 4.38 -14.99 18.05
N PHE A 276 4.40 -14.62 19.33
CA PHE A 276 5.02 -13.41 19.84
C PHE A 276 5.85 -13.66 21.09
N LYS A 277 6.89 -12.86 21.28
CA LYS A 277 7.67 -12.89 22.52
C LYS A 277 6.94 -12.07 23.58
N ILE A 278 6.30 -12.75 24.53
CA ILE A 278 5.67 -12.10 25.69
C ILE A 278 6.77 -11.65 26.66
N LEU A 279 6.80 -10.34 26.96
CA LEU A 279 7.74 -9.73 27.90
C LEU A 279 7.19 -9.67 29.32
N ARG A 280 5.91 -9.34 29.48
CA ARG A 280 5.21 -9.20 30.76
C ARG A 280 3.75 -9.60 30.62
N ARG A 281 3.16 -10.07 31.71
CA ARG A 281 1.74 -10.38 31.86
C ARG A 281 1.26 -9.71 33.15
N SER A 282 0.09 -9.08 33.13
CA SER A 282 -0.56 -8.66 34.37
C SER A 282 -1.18 -9.86 35.08
N GLU A 283 -1.60 -9.67 36.30
CA GLU A 283 -2.55 -10.58 36.93
C GLU A 283 -3.92 -10.48 36.23
N VAL A 284 -4.85 -11.34 36.63
CA VAL A 284 -6.20 -11.36 36.08
C VAL A 284 -7.10 -10.41 36.87
N TYR A 285 -7.92 -9.64 36.18
CA TYR A 285 -8.85 -8.69 36.77
C TYR A 285 -10.28 -9.03 36.38
N LYS A 286 -11.15 -9.18 37.37
CA LYS A 286 -12.58 -9.43 37.18
C LYS A 286 -13.37 -8.14 37.17
N THR A 287 -14.16 -7.95 36.11
CA THR A 287 -15.03 -6.79 35.90
C THR A 287 -16.45 -7.25 35.64
N LYS A 288 -17.41 -6.36 35.82
CA LYS A 288 -18.77 -6.52 35.28
C LYS A 288 -18.81 -6.08 33.83
N ASP A 289 -19.74 -6.62 33.06
CA ASP A 289 -20.08 -6.10 31.74
C ASP A 289 -20.66 -4.68 31.88
N ILE A 290 -20.22 -3.77 31.01
CA ILE A 290 -20.64 -2.36 31.01
C ILE A 290 -21.94 -2.13 30.23
N ARG A 291 -22.44 -3.15 29.51
CA ARG A 291 -23.63 -3.05 28.67
C ARG A 291 -24.91 -3.10 29.50
N GLU A 292 -25.86 -2.23 29.17
CA GLU A 292 -27.17 -2.16 29.82
C GLU A 292 -27.91 -3.50 29.67
N GLY A 293 -28.36 -4.08 30.78
CA GLY A 293 -29.00 -5.40 30.82
C GLY A 293 -28.05 -6.61 30.95
N HIS A 294 -26.74 -6.41 31.10
CA HIS A 294 -25.74 -7.47 31.23
C HIS A 294 -25.10 -7.52 32.64
N GLU A 295 -25.81 -7.02 33.65
CA GLU A 295 -25.29 -6.79 35.00
C GLU A 295 -24.80 -8.07 35.72
N ASP A 296 -25.29 -9.24 35.29
CA ASP A 296 -24.93 -10.55 35.81
C ASP A 296 -23.73 -11.19 35.09
N ILE A 297 -23.24 -10.58 34.01
CA ILE A 297 -22.12 -11.09 33.22
C ILE A 297 -20.82 -10.46 33.73
N PHE A 298 -19.80 -11.31 33.92
CA PHE A 298 -18.47 -10.87 34.33
C PHE A 298 -17.45 -11.21 33.26
N TYR A 299 -16.45 -10.35 33.12
CA TYR A 299 -15.27 -10.60 32.29
C TYR A 299 -14.05 -10.79 33.16
N LEU A 300 -13.15 -11.65 32.72
CA LEU A 300 -11.78 -11.67 33.17
C LEU A 300 -10.92 -10.96 32.13
N ASN A 301 -10.08 -10.04 32.61
CA ASN A 301 -9.24 -9.18 31.79
C ASN A 301 -7.78 -9.29 32.22
N ARG A 302 -6.88 -9.18 31.25
CA ARG A 302 -5.43 -9.18 31.45
C ARG A 302 -4.75 -8.33 30.40
N VAL A 303 -3.64 -7.69 30.74
CA VAL A 303 -2.80 -6.97 29.78
C VAL A 303 -1.49 -7.73 29.56
N LEU A 304 -1.13 -7.91 28.29
CA LEU A 304 0.13 -8.47 27.85
C LEU A 304 1.01 -7.38 27.23
N LEU A 305 2.30 -7.41 27.56
CA LEU A 305 3.32 -6.69 26.80
C LEU A 305 4.08 -7.69 25.93
N ILE A 306 4.00 -7.52 24.62
CA ILE A 306 4.68 -8.39 23.65
C ILE A 306 5.72 -7.63 22.83
N GLU A 307 6.69 -8.35 22.29
CA GLU A 307 7.57 -7.91 21.21
C GLU A 307 7.18 -8.62 19.91
N THR A 308 6.94 -7.84 18.85
CA THR A 308 6.66 -8.36 17.52
C THR A 308 7.45 -7.63 16.45
N SER A 309 7.80 -8.35 15.39
CA SER A 309 8.38 -7.81 14.17
C SER A 309 7.35 -7.62 13.05
N LEU A 310 6.09 -8.03 13.27
CA LEU A 310 5.00 -7.90 12.31
C LEU A 310 4.58 -6.44 12.16
N SER A 311 4.06 -6.09 10.99
CA SER A 311 3.32 -4.84 10.79
C SER A 311 2.00 -4.86 11.56
N TYR A 312 1.41 -3.69 11.82
CA TYR A 312 0.13 -3.60 12.53
C TYR A 312 -1.00 -4.41 11.84
N PRO A 313 -1.19 -4.37 10.50
CA PRO A 313 -2.20 -5.21 9.86
C PRO A 313 -1.96 -6.71 10.02
N GLU A 314 -0.70 -7.17 9.96
CA GLU A 314 -0.33 -8.58 10.16
C GLU A 314 -0.57 -9.01 11.60
N LEU A 315 -0.20 -8.17 12.58
CA LEU A 315 -0.51 -8.40 13.99
C LEU A 315 -2.02 -8.57 14.20
N ILE A 316 -2.84 -7.65 13.68
CA ILE A 316 -4.30 -7.74 13.82
C ILE A 316 -4.86 -8.99 13.15
N ALA A 317 -4.34 -9.39 11.99
CA ALA A 317 -4.76 -10.62 11.33
C ALA A 317 -4.45 -11.85 12.20
N THR A 318 -3.23 -11.94 12.75
CA THR A 318 -2.84 -13.03 13.66
C THR A 318 -3.69 -13.06 14.93
N LEU A 319 -3.95 -11.91 15.56
CA LEU A 319 -4.81 -11.85 16.75
C LEU A 319 -6.23 -12.33 16.44
N LYS A 320 -6.80 -11.94 15.29
CA LYS A 320 -8.11 -12.42 14.86
C LYS A 320 -8.14 -13.92 14.57
N GLU A 321 -7.05 -14.48 14.04
CA GLU A 321 -6.92 -15.93 13.84
C GLU A 321 -6.96 -16.67 15.18
N ILE A 322 -6.28 -16.13 16.21
CA ILE A 322 -6.32 -16.67 17.57
C ILE A 322 -7.74 -16.55 18.16
N GLU A 323 -8.39 -15.39 18.06
CA GLU A 323 -9.78 -15.25 18.53
C GLU A 323 -10.73 -16.27 17.88
N GLN A 324 -10.57 -16.51 16.58
CA GLN A 324 -11.37 -17.48 15.83
C GLN A 324 -11.10 -18.93 16.25
N SER A 325 -9.84 -19.29 16.57
CA SER A 325 -9.54 -20.65 17.05
C SER A 325 -10.13 -20.93 18.43
N HIS A 326 -10.37 -19.89 19.22
CA HIS A 326 -11.09 -19.94 20.50
C HIS A 326 -12.62 -19.89 20.37
N GLY A 327 -13.14 -19.96 19.13
CA GLY A 327 -14.58 -20.05 18.88
C GLY A 327 -15.31 -18.71 18.80
N ARG A 328 -14.61 -17.57 18.70
CA ARG A 328 -15.25 -16.28 18.48
C ARG A 328 -16.00 -16.25 17.15
N GLN A 329 -17.33 -16.19 17.20
CA GLN A 329 -18.18 -16.04 16.02
C GLN A 329 -18.57 -14.58 15.80
N HIS A 330 -18.72 -14.17 14.54
CA HIS A 330 -19.08 -12.79 14.22
C HIS A 330 -20.57 -12.54 14.53
N GLY A 331 -20.86 -11.68 15.52
CA GLY A 331 -22.21 -11.21 15.84
C GLY A 331 -22.81 -11.75 17.14
N GLU A 332 -22.17 -12.72 17.80
CA GLU A 332 -22.54 -13.10 19.17
C GLU A 332 -21.94 -12.11 20.17
N LEU A 333 -22.82 -11.41 20.88
CA LEU A 333 -22.43 -10.36 21.82
C LEU A 333 -22.38 -10.87 23.27
N ASP A 334 -23.09 -11.94 23.59
CA ASP A 334 -23.30 -12.38 24.97
C ASP A 334 -22.21 -13.38 25.42
N VAL A 335 -21.62 -14.10 24.46
CA VAL A 335 -20.56 -15.08 24.69
C VAL A 335 -19.32 -14.65 23.91
N ILE A 336 -18.31 -14.22 24.64
CA ILE A 336 -17.01 -13.78 24.13
C ILE A 336 -15.94 -14.71 24.73
N PRO A 337 -15.59 -15.80 24.03
CA PRO A 337 -14.57 -16.74 24.48
C PRO A 337 -13.20 -16.08 24.66
N LEU A 338 -12.79 -15.25 23.69
CA LEU A 338 -11.56 -14.49 23.77
C LEU A 338 -11.64 -13.21 22.94
N ASP A 339 -11.19 -12.11 23.51
CA ASP A 339 -11.08 -10.79 22.89
C ASP A 339 -9.66 -10.26 23.03
N LEU A 340 -9.05 -9.89 21.90
CA LEU A 340 -7.66 -9.46 21.80
C LEU A 340 -7.57 -8.06 21.17
N ASP A 341 -7.42 -7.07 22.03
CA ASP A 341 -7.41 -5.67 21.62
C ASP A 341 -6.02 -5.05 21.72
N VAL A 342 -5.55 -4.46 20.62
CA VAL A 342 -4.25 -3.77 20.58
C VAL A 342 -4.40 -2.38 21.18
N LEU A 343 -3.86 -2.19 22.37
CA LEU A 343 -3.89 -0.93 23.11
C LEU A 343 -2.90 0.10 22.54
N THR A 344 -1.67 -0.33 22.24
CA THR A 344 -0.64 0.54 21.66
C THR A 344 0.29 -0.25 20.75
N PHE A 345 0.85 0.42 19.73
CA PHE A 345 1.84 -0.17 18.82
C PHE A 345 3.13 0.67 18.83
N GLY A 346 4.01 0.37 19.78
CA GLY A 346 5.19 1.17 20.09
C GLY A 346 4.81 2.59 20.51
N LYS A 347 5.45 3.60 19.90
CA LYS A 347 5.16 5.03 20.12
C LYS A 347 4.33 5.63 18.98
N GLN A 348 3.70 4.80 18.15
CA GLN A 348 3.02 5.26 16.94
C GLN A 348 1.62 5.82 17.29
N VAL A 349 1.20 6.82 16.52
CA VAL A 349 -0.13 7.43 16.60
C VAL A 349 -0.71 7.48 15.20
N PHE A 350 -1.74 6.68 14.92
CA PHE A 350 -2.36 6.61 13.60
C PHE A 350 -3.80 6.08 13.68
N SER A 351 -4.54 6.23 12.58
CA SER A 351 -5.85 5.63 12.37
C SER A 351 -5.78 4.73 11.14
N ASN A 352 -6.26 3.50 11.24
CA ASN A 352 -6.29 2.53 10.13
C ASN A 352 -7.65 1.83 10.09
N LEU A 353 -8.37 1.93 8.96
CA LEU A 353 -9.62 1.21 8.68
C LEU A 353 -10.57 1.16 9.91
N ASN A 354 -10.83 2.33 10.50
CA ASN A 354 -11.70 2.55 11.68
C ASN A 354 -11.13 2.19 13.07
N ARG A 355 -9.88 1.73 13.18
CA ARG A 355 -9.21 1.52 14.49
C ARG A 355 -8.13 2.58 14.72
N GLN A 356 -8.20 3.24 15.87
CA GLN A 356 -7.23 4.26 16.30
C GLN A 356 -6.20 3.64 17.24
N ILE A 357 -4.93 3.99 17.06
CA ILE A 357 -3.83 3.61 17.94
C ILE A 357 -3.13 4.89 18.44
N PRO A 358 -2.89 5.04 19.76
CA PRO A 358 -3.38 4.22 20.87
C PRO A 358 -4.89 4.06 20.90
N ASP A 359 -5.35 2.93 21.43
CA ASP A 359 -6.77 2.61 21.54
C ASP A 359 -7.48 3.70 22.38
N PRO A 360 -8.57 4.31 21.89
CA PRO A 360 -9.29 5.34 22.63
C PRO A 360 -9.80 4.89 24.00
N ASP A 361 -10.10 3.60 24.14
CA ASP A 361 -10.72 3.01 25.32
C ASP A 361 -9.70 2.79 26.45
N LEU A 362 -8.40 2.80 26.13
CA LEU A 362 -7.33 2.80 27.12
C LEU A 362 -7.44 3.94 28.14
N ARG A 363 -8.05 5.08 27.79
CA ARG A 363 -8.19 6.22 28.71
C ARG A 363 -9.51 6.22 29.48
N LYS A 364 -10.40 5.26 29.20
CA LYS A 364 -11.76 5.24 29.74
C LYS A 364 -11.96 4.14 30.76
N HIS A 365 -11.23 3.03 30.63
CA HIS A 365 -11.55 1.84 31.39
C HIS A 365 -10.45 1.41 32.36
N GLY A 366 -10.86 1.13 33.60
CA GLY A 366 -9.96 0.65 34.64
C GLY A 366 -9.46 -0.77 34.40
N TYR A 367 -10.26 -1.61 33.74
CA TYR A 367 -9.87 -2.99 33.41
C TYR A 367 -8.72 -3.08 32.42
N ILE A 368 -8.39 -1.96 31.76
CA ILE A 368 -7.20 -1.79 30.94
C ILE A 368 -6.09 -1.15 31.76
N LEU A 369 -6.38 0.00 32.40
CA LEU A 369 -5.36 0.83 33.04
C LEU A 369 -4.74 0.20 34.29
N LEU A 370 -5.51 -0.50 35.13
CA LEU A 370 -4.96 -1.13 36.34
C LEU A 370 -3.99 -2.28 36.01
N PRO A 371 -4.34 -3.28 35.16
CA PRO A 371 -3.38 -4.29 34.73
C PRO A 371 -2.20 -3.71 33.92
N LEU A 372 -2.42 -2.62 33.16
CA LEU A 372 -1.33 -1.92 32.48
C LEU A 372 -0.36 -1.25 33.46
N ALA A 373 -0.88 -0.60 34.51
CA ALA A 373 -0.08 0.03 35.56
C ALA A 373 0.76 -0.98 36.34
N GLU A 374 0.18 -2.14 36.64
CA GLU A 374 0.90 -3.26 37.26
C GLU A 374 2.09 -3.70 36.40
N THR A 375 1.86 -3.94 35.10
CA THR A 375 2.92 -4.44 34.22
C THR A 375 3.95 -3.39 33.87
N THR A 376 3.55 -2.11 33.78
CA THR A 376 4.42 -1.01 33.36
C THR A 376 4.07 0.30 34.11
N PRO A 377 4.58 0.49 35.33
CA PRO A 377 4.35 1.72 36.11
C PRO A 377 4.85 2.99 35.40
N ASP A 378 5.93 2.88 34.62
CA ASP A 378 6.50 4.00 33.87
C ASP A 378 5.80 4.27 32.52
N PHE A 379 4.65 3.65 32.27
CA PHE A 379 3.93 3.82 31.01
C PHE A 379 3.52 5.27 30.81
N ARG A 380 3.68 5.75 29.56
CA ARG A 380 3.21 7.05 29.11
C ARG A 380 2.41 6.90 27.83
N HIS A 381 1.26 7.56 27.78
CA HIS A 381 0.36 7.50 26.63
C HIS A 381 1.05 8.07 25.37
N PRO A 382 1.22 7.30 24.27
CA PRO A 382 1.98 7.75 23.10
C PRO A 382 1.50 9.05 22.45
N ALA A 383 0.19 9.34 22.51
CA ALA A 383 -0.37 10.53 21.87
C ALA A 383 -0.39 11.79 22.78
N THR A 384 -0.46 11.62 24.10
CA THR A 384 -0.70 12.75 25.03
C THR A 384 0.47 12.95 26.00
N GLY A 385 1.31 11.94 26.21
CA GLY A 385 2.44 11.96 27.16
C GLY A 385 2.05 11.78 28.64
N GLU A 386 0.75 11.67 28.92
CA GLU A 386 0.20 11.46 30.26
C GLU A 386 0.76 10.20 30.91
N SER A 387 1.05 10.28 32.21
CA SER A 387 1.51 9.11 32.97
C SER A 387 0.35 8.15 33.22
N ILE A 388 0.66 6.89 33.53
CA ILE A 388 -0.38 5.92 33.89
C ILE A 388 -1.17 6.36 35.13
N ASP A 389 -0.50 6.99 36.11
CA ASP A 389 -1.15 7.51 37.32
C ASP A 389 -2.13 8.65 36.99
N ASP A 390 -1.74 9.57 36.09
CA ASP A 390 -2.59 10.67 35.64
C ASP A 390 -3.84 10.15 34.91
N LEU A 391 -3.72 9.04 34.19
CA LEU A 391 -4.84 8.40 33.50
C LEU A 391 -5.79 7.72 34.49
N ILE A 392 -5.25 6.99 35.48
CA ILE A 392 -6.05 6.33 36.52
C ILE A 392 -6.82 7.36 37.35
N LEU A 393 -6.22 8.50 37.68
CA LEU A 393 -6.87 9.59 38.42
C LEU A 393 -8.09 10.20 37.70
N LYS A 394 -8.24 9.97 36.40
CA LYS A 394 -9.37 10.46 35.58
C LYS A 394 -10.51 9.46 35.47
N LEU A 395 -10.34 8.24 35.95
CA LEU A 395 -11.38 7.22 35.96
C LEU A 395 -12.47 7.58 36.95
N SER A 396 -13.71 7.16 36.65
CA SER A 396 -14.81 7.26 37.60
C SER A 396 -14.64 6.22 38.72
N PRO A 397 -15.28 6.40 39.89
CA PRO A 397 -15.23 5.42 40.96
C PRO A 397 -15.71 4.03 40.54
N GLU A 398 -16.68 3.94 39.62
CA GLU A 398 -17.19 2.66 39.11
C GLU A 398 -16.13 1.90 38.29
N GLU A 399 -15.32 2.62 37.51
CA GLU A 399 -14.21 2.01 36.75
C GLU A 399 -13.05 1.55 37.64
N LEU A 400 -13.04 1.94 38.92
CA LEU A 400 -12.08 1.46 39.91
C LEU A 400 -12.62 0.26 40.72
N ASP A 401 -13.90 -0.09 40.58
CA ASP A 401 -14.52 -1.25 41.24
C ASP A 401 -14.19 -2.54 40.48
N ILE A 402 -12.92 -2.91 40.51
CA ILE A 402 -12.35 -4.04 39.79
C ILE A 402 -11.62 -4.97 40.75
N GLN A 403 -11.92 -6.27 40.67
CA GLN A 403 -11.34 -7.25 41.57
C GLN A 403 -10.14 -7.93 40.92
N LYS A 404 -8.95 -7.76 41.50
CA LYS A 404 -7.77 -8.54 41.13
C LYS A 404 -7.93 -9.98 41.63
N ILE A 405 -7.72 -10.95 40.74
CA ILE A 405 -7.71 -12.39 41.04
C ILE A 405 -6.25 -12.85 41.03
N GLU A 406 -5.81 -13.52 42.09
CA GLU A 406 -4.49 -14.16 42.13
C GLU A 406 -4.54 -15.53 41.42
N GLU A 407 -3.68 -15.74 40.43
CA GLU A 407 -3.53 -17.06 39.78
C GLU A 407 -2.80 -18.03 40.74
N VAL A 408 -3.52 -18.98 41.32
CA VAL A 408 -2.91 -20.13 42.01
C VAL A 408 -2.46 -21.14 40.97
N LYS A 409 -1.15 -21.36 40.87
CA LYS A 409 -0.58 -22.49 40.10
C LYS A 409 -1.14 -23.79 40.67
N ASP A 410 -1.95 -24.47 39.87
CA ASP A 410 -2.62 -25.76 40.14
C ASP A 410 -3.96 -25.72 40.91
N GLY A 411 -4.84 -24.77 40.57
CA GLY A 411 -6.27 -24.85 40.90
C GLY A 411 -6.74 -23.91 42.00
N ILE A 412 -8.05 -23.65 41.96
CA ILE A 412 -8.79 -22.62 42.70
C ILE A 412 -8.68 -22.80 44.22
N GLU A 413 -8.33 -21.72 44.94
CA GLU A 413 -9.03 -21.35 46.18
C GLU A 413 -9.33 -19.85 46.13
N GLY A 414 -10.58 -19.49 46.48
CA GLY A 414 -11.17 -18.18 46.25
C GLY A 414 -11.11 -17.19 47.41
#